data_AF-A0A2W7U7U4-F1
#
_entry.id   AF-A0A2W7U7U4-F1
#
_cell.length_a   1.000
_cell.length_b   1.000
_cell.length_c   1.000
_cell.angle_alpha   90.00
_cell.angle_beta   90.00
_cell.angle_gamma   90.00
#
_symmetry.space_group_name_H-M   'P 1'
#
loop_
_entity.id
_entity.type
_entity.pdbx_description
1 polymer ?
#
loop_
_entity_poly.entity_id
_entity_poly.type
_entity_poly.pdbx_seq_one_letter_code
_entity_poly.pdbx_strand_id
1 'polypeptide(L)' 'MSDLNRKICDYIATEWIGDIQPKTEFALNHNIDEKTARRISNDKNYTITLYTLNKICVSRNVKLSEFFKLIDK' A
#
# COMPACT_ATOMS: atom_id res chain seq x y z
N MET A 1 -8.61 -13.90 6.14
CA MET A 1 -8.79 -12.70 5.27
C MET A 1 -8.24 -11.44 5.90
N SER A 2 -8.45 -11.19 7.21
CA SER A 2 -7.79 -10.09 7.94
C SER A 2 -6.27 -10.13 7.82
N ASP A 3 -5.66 -11.32 7.89
CA ASP A 3 -4.21 -11.48 7.78
C ASP A 3 -3.64 -11.04 6.43
N LEU A 4 -4.31 -11.38 5.32
CA LEU A 4 -3.83 -10.99 3.99
C LEU A 4 -3.86 -9.48 3.84
N ASN A 5 -4.98 -8.84 4.17
CA ASN A 5 -5.09 -7.39 4.10
C ASN A 5 -4.07 -6.69 5.01
N ARG A 6 -3.82 -7.25 6.20
CA ARG A 6 -2.79 -6.73 7.09
C ARG A 6 -1.40 -6.84 6.48
N LYS A 7 -1.03 -8.01 5.94
CA LYS A 7 0.24 -8.21 5.20
C LYS A 7 0.42 -7.22 4.06
N ILE A 8 -0.64 -6.96 3.29
CA ILE A 8 -0.64 -5.98 2.19
C ILE A 8 -0.32 -4.58 2.73
N CYS A 9 -1.05 -4.12 3.74
CA CYS A 9 -0.84 -2.80 4.31
C CYS A 9 0.54 -2.66 4.94
N ASP A 10 1.00 -3.69 5.65
CA ASP A 10 2.32 -3.71 6.29
C ASP A 10 3.45 -3.63 5.26
N TYR A 11 3.41 -4.46 4.22
CA TYR A 11 4.41 -4.41 3.17
C TYR A 11 4.46 -3.05 2.49
N ILE A 12 3.30 -2.45 2.16
CA ILE A 12 3.26 -1.11 1.56
C ILE A 12 3.83 -0.07 2.54
N ALA A 13 3.46 -0.15 3.81
CA ALA A 13 3.91 0.79 4.83
C ALA A 13 5.43 0.72 5.05
N THR A 14 6.02 -0.47 5.10
CA THR A 14 7.46 -0.66 5.38
C THR A 14 8.31 -0.49 4.13
N GLU A 15 7.97 -1.18 3.04
CA GLU A 15 8.84 -1.27 1.86
C GLU A 15 8.64 -0.13 0.87
N TRP A 16 7.42 0.42 0.79
CA TRP A 16 7.08 1.38 -0.27
C TRP A 16 6.91 2.81 0.24
N ILE A 17 6.35 2.97 1.42
CA ILE A 17 6.25 4.28 2.09
C ILE A 17 7.50 4.51 2.95
N GLY A 18 7.81 3.58 3.84
CA GLY A 18 8.89 3.72 4.81
C GLY A 18 8.69 4.87 5.80
N ASP A 19 9.73 5.13 6.59
CA ASP A 19 9.70 6.13 7.67
C ASP A 19 9.99 7.56 7.19
N ILE A 20 10.76 7.70 6.11
CA ILE A 20 11.29 8.99 5.66
C ILE A 20 10.32 9.67 4.68
N GLN A 21 9.56 8.90 3.91
CA GLN A 21 8.70 9.48 2.87
C GLN A 21 7.48 10.20 3.47
N PRO A 22 7.25 11.46 3.08
CA PRO A 22 6.00 12.16 3.40
C PRO A 22 4.80 11.42 2.79
N LYS A 23 3.74 11.22 3.61
CA LYS A 23 2.53 10.52 3.17
C LYS A 23 1.78 11.27 2.06
N THR A 24 1.92 12.60 2.03
CA THR A 24 1.42 13.47 0.95
C THR A 24 2.10 13.19 -0.37
N GLU A 25 3.43 13.07 -0.38
CA GLU A 25 4.21 12.75 -1.57
C GLU A 25 3.88 11.35 -2.09
N PHE A 26 3.83 10.35 -1.20
CA PHE A 26 3.42 9.00 -1.59
C PHE A 26 2.02 9.00 -2.21
N ALA A 27 1.08 9.73 -1.63
CA ALA A 27 -0.29 9.80 -2.12
C ALA A 27 -0.38 10.43 -3.52
N LEU A 28 0.36 11.52 -3.76
CA LEU A 28 0.46 12.18 -5.07
C LEU A 28 1.06 11.23 -6.12
N ASN A 29 2.19 10.59 -5.80
CA ASN A 29 2.90 9.70 -6.73
C ASN A 29 2.07 8.46 -7.11
N HIS A 30 1.11 8.05 -6.28
CA HIS A 30 0.29 6.85 -6.51
C HIS A 30 -1.19 7.15 -6.79
N ASN A 31 -1.55 8.43 -6.98
CA ASN A 31 -2.92 8.90 -7.29
C ASN A 31 -3.99 8.36 -6.30
N ILE A 32 -3.69 8.47 -5.00
CA ILE A 32 -4.58 8.15 -3.88
C ILE A 32 -4.71 9.37 -2.95
N ASP A 33 -5.70 9.36 -2.07
CA ASP A 33 -5.80 10.40 -1.04
C ASP A 33 -4.72 10.24 0.03
N GLU A 34 -4.21 11.35 0.57
CA GLU A 34 -3.27 11.33 1.71
C GLU A 34 -3.86 10.57 2.91
N LYS A 35 -5.17 10.70 3.15
CA LYS A 35 -5.88 9.96 4.19
C LYS A 35 -5.75 8.44 4.00
N THR A 36 -5.72 7.97 2.76
CA THR A 36 -5.52 6.56 2.44
C THR A 36 -4.08 6.14 2.75
N ALA A 37 -3.08 6.93 2.34
CA ALA A 37 -1.68 6.67 2.69
C ALA A 37 -1.45 6.63 4.21
N ARG A 38 -2.06 7.56 4.97
CA ARG A 38 -2.00 7.56 6.44
C ARG A 38 -2.66 6.31 7.06
N ARG A 39 -3.80 5.87 6.53
CA ARG A 39 -4.49 4.67 7.01
C ARG A 39 -3.67 3.40 6.76
N ILE A 40 -3.06 3.28 5.58
CA ILE A 40 -2.16 2.16 5.26
C ILE A 40 -1.04 2.04 6.32
N SER A 41 -0.44 3.16 6.72
CA SER A 41 0.66 3.14 7.70
C SER A 41 0.20 2.97 9.16
N ASN A 42 -0.91 3.59 9.56
CA ASN A 42 -1.21 3.77 10.98
C ASN A 42 -2.44 3.00 11.47
N ASP A 43 -3.38 2.65 10.59
CA ASP A 43 -4.63 2.01 10.99
C ASP A 43 -4.54 0.49 10.84
N LYS A 44 -4.44 -0.20 11.99
CA LYS A 44 -4.31 -1.66 12.04
C LYS A 44 -5.52 -2.42 11.50
N ASN A 45 -6.67 -1.77 11.44
CA ASN A 45 -7.93 -2.37 10.98
C ASN A 45 -8.31 -1.91 9.56
N TYR A 46 -7.49 -1.05 8.94
CA TYR A 46 -7.78 -0.54 7.62
C TYR A 46 -7.74 -1.67 6.59
N THR A 47 -8.80 -1.78 5.78
CA THR A 47 -8.85 -2.68 4.63
C THR A 47 -8.73 -1.90 3.34
N ILE A 48 -7.61 -2.11 2.64
CA ILE A 48 -7.39 -1.48 1.34
C ILE A 48 -8.29 -2.14 0.28
N THR A 49 -8.86 -1.31 -0.59
CA THR A 49 -9.64 -1.84 -1.72
C THR A 49 -8.70 -2.36 -2.80
N LEU A 50 -9.15 -3.35 -3.57
CA LEU A 50 -8.37 -3.88 -4.70
C LEU A 50 -8.05 -2.78 -5.74
N TYR A 51 -8.98 -1.83 -5.92
CA TYR A 51 -8.78 -0.68 -6.82
C TYR A 51 -7.64 0.22 -6.35
N THR A 52 -7.60 0.58 -5.06
CA THR A 52 -6.50 1.37 -4.48
C THR A 52 -5.18 0.61 -4.57
N LEU A 53 -5.18 -0.70 -4.23
CA LEU A 53 -3.99 -1.53 -4.35
C LEU A 53 -3.47 -1.55 -5.80
N ASN A 54 -4.36 -1.70 -6.78
CA ASN A 54 -4.00 -1.70 -8.18
C ASN A 54 -3.38 -0.37 -8.62
N LYS A 55 -3.93 0.78 -8.19
CA LYS A 55 -3.33 2.09 -8.46
C LYS A 55 -1.90 2.20 -7.95
N ILE A 56 -1.66 1.76 -6.71
CA ILE A 56 -0.32 1.77 -6.10
C ILE A 56 0.63 0.87 -6.90
N CYS A 57 0.20 -0.35 -7.23
CA CYS A 57 1.02 -1.30 -8.00
C CYS A 57 1.38 -0.75 -9.40
N VAL A 58 0.40 -0.22 -10.14
CA VAL A 58 0.60 0.36 -11.48
C VAL A 58 1.58 1.52 -11.44
N SER A 59 1.47 2.40 -10.45
CA SER A 59 2.37 3.57 -10.29
C SER A 59 3.82 3.15 -10.03
N ARG A 60 4.04 1.92 -9.53
CA ARG A 60 5.37 1.31 -9.34
C ARG A 60 5.79 0.37 -10.46
N ASN A 61 5.01 0.29 -11.55
CA ASN A 61 5.21 -0.66 -12.64
C ASN A 61 5.25 -2.14 -12.17
N VAL A 62 4.41 -2.47 -11.18
CA VAL A 62 4.26 -3.82 -10.62
C VAL A 62 2.87 -4.34 -10.96
N LYS A 63 2.76 -5.59 -11.43
CA LYS A 63 1.45 -6.26 -11.58
C LYS A 63 0.97 -6.78 -10.23
N LEU A 64 -0.34 -6.81 -10.00
CA LEU A 64 -0.92 -7.40 -8.78
C LEU A 64 -0.42 -8.83 -8.51
N SER A 65 -0.27 -9.64 -9.57
CA SER A 65 0.27 -11.01 -9.44
C SER A 65 1.74 -11.06 -9.00
N GLU A 66 2.53 -10.05 -9.34
CA GLU A 66 3.92 -9.92 -8.88
C GLU A 66 3.94 -9.41 -7.44
N PHE A 67 3.09 -8.43 -7.12
CA PHE A 67 2.93 -7.94 -5.76
C PHE A 67 2.56 -9.06 -4.77
N PHE A 68 1.64 -9.96 -5.14
CA PHE A 68 1.31 -11.08 -4.27
C PHE A 68 2.49 -12.02 -4.02
N LYS A 69 3.46 -12.12 -4.94
CA LYS A 69 4.72 -12.86 -4.71
C LYS A 69 5.69 -12.12 -3.80
N LEU A 70 5.58 -10.79 -3.68
CA LEU A 70 6.42 -9.99 -2.79
C LEU A 70 6.01 -10.15 -1.33
N ILE A 71 4.70 -10.27 -1.06
CA ILE A 71 4.17 -10.38 0.31
C ILE A 71 4.04 -11.83 0.82
N ASP A 72 4.27 -12.81 -0.06
CA ASP A 72 4.27 -14.25 0.27
C ASP A 72 5.67 -14.77 0.61
N LYS A 73 6.67 -13.87 0.71
CA LYS A 73 7.97 -14.14 1.29
C LYS A 73 7.92 -14.04 2.81
#